data_AF-A0A812QHP7-F1
#
_entry.id   AF-A0A812QHP7-F1
#
_cell.length_a   1.000
_cell.length_b   1.000
_cell.length_c   1.000
_cell.angle_alpha   90.00
_cell.angle_beta   90.00
_cell.angle_gamma   90.00
#
_symmetry.space_group_name_H-M   'P 1'
#
loop_
_entity.id
_entity.type
_entity.pdbx_description
1 polymer ?
#
loop_
_entity_poly.entity_id
_entity_poly.type
_entity_poly.pdbx_seq_one_letter_code
_entity_poly.pdbx_strand_id
1 'polypeptide(L)'
;AHVKLPVIDDDQEVYLLLLDDEAESYPGPSGDWNFLTCAERRKRAKNSWLIPGGHLRIRTLVREKIRPRWWFVALAECSGQGLRNVQYEVHAQNILYGWASEFSTDRRYALHAFVACCVVFAAFMMVQTRANVILASRQHDDSARSKAAHPFARILLSGICVELVACFFEVLHLMLFASNGRLELSL
;
A
#
# COMPACT_ATOMS: atom_id res chain seq x y z
N ALA A 1 -3.60 15.85 -0.26
CA ALA A 1 -4.06 15.00 -1.36
C ALA A 1 -3.89 15.74 -2.68
N HIS A 2 -3.38 15.08 -3.71
CA HIS A 2 -3.43 15.56 -5.10
C HIS A 2 -4.52 14.78 -5.83
N VAL A 3 -5.49 15.47 -6.42
CA VAL A 3 -6.55 14.84 -7.21
C VAL A 3 -6.49 15.37 -8.63
N LYS A 4 -6.36 14.47 -9.61
CA LYS A 4 -6.52 14.81 -11.03
C LYS A 4 -7.83 14.23 -11.52
N LEU A 5 -8.67 15.05 -12.14
CA LEU A 5 -9.91 14.66 -12.80
C LEU A 5 -9.87 15.14 -14.26
N PRO A 6 -10.55 14.47 -15.21
CA PRO A 6 -10.83 15.06 -16.51
C PRO A 6 -11.65 16.33 -16.34
N VAL A 7 -11.84 17.07 -17.43
CA VAL A 7 -12.80 18.17 -17.48
C VAL A 7 -14.16 17.58 -17.08
N ILE A 8 -14.66 18.03 -15.93
CA ILE A 8 -15.98 17.68 -15.43
C ILE A 8 -16.96 18.53 -16.26
N ASP A 9 -18.06 17.93 -16.69
CA ASP A 9 -19.12 18.66 -17.40
C ASP A 9 -19.60 19.82 -16.50
N ASP A 10 -19.86 21.01 -17.08
CA ASP A 10 -20.07 22.26 -16.32
C ASP A 10 -21.25 22.17 -15.31
N ASP A 11 -22.15 21.19 -15.50
CA ASP A 11 -23.33 20.95 -14.67
C ASP A 11 -23.12 19.95 -13.51
N GLN A 12 -21.94 19.32 -13.37
CA GLN A 12 -21.69 18.33 -12.30
C GLN A 12 -20.99 18.92 -11.07
N GLU A 13 -21.67 18.88 -9.93
CA GLU A 13 -21.08 19.22 -8.63
C GLU A 13 -20.40 17.99 -7.97
N VAL A 14 -19.11 17.82 -8.25
CA VAL A 14 -18.29 16.78 -7.63
C VAL A 14 -17.51 17.35 -6.45
N TYR A 15 -17.63 16.71 -5.29
CA TYR A 15 -16.92 17.03 -4.06
C TYR A 15 -15.91 15.94 -3.71
N LEU A 16 -14.72 16.34 -3.28
CA LEU A 16 -13.80 15.47 -2.57
C LEU A 16 -14.14 15.53 -1.08
N LEU A 17 -14.50 14.39 -0.50
CA LEU A 17 -14.77 14.23 0.92
C LEU A 17 -13.56 13.59 1.61
N LEU A 18 -13.13 14.19 2.72
CA LEU A 18 -12.19 13.58 3.66
C LEU A 18 -12.96 13.04 4.85
N LEU A 19 -12.88 11.73 5.04
CA LEU A 19 -13.55 11.00 6.09
C LEU A 19 -12.50 10.35 7.00
N ASP A 20 -12.86 10.10 8.25
CA ASP A 20 -12.15 9.18 9.13
C ASP A 20 -13.08 8.03 9.59
N ASP A 21 -12.49 7.08 10.31
CA ASP A 21 -13.15 5.91 10.91
C ASP A 21 -14.02 6.21 12.14
N GLU A 22 -14.31 7.48 12.46
CA GLU A 22 -15.29 7.80 13.51
C GLU A 22 -16.71 7.56 13.01
N ALA A 23 -17.57 7.01 13.87
CA ALA A 23 -18.97 6.75 13.54
C ALA A 23 -19.75 8.01 13.10
N GLU A 24 -19.37 9.18 13.60
CA GLU A 24 -19.95 10.47 13.18
C GLU A 24 -19.57 10.84 11.74
N SER A 25 -18.36 10.46 11.30
CA SER A 25 -17.84 10.72 9.96
C SER A 25 -18.24 9.63 8.98
N TYR A 26 -17.80 8.39 9.23
CA TYR A 26 -18.13 7.22 8.44
C TYR A 26 -18.53 6.06 9.36
N PRO A 27 -19.85 5.79 9.53
CA PRO A 27 -20.34 4.73 10.39
C PRO A 27 -20.19 3.31 9.78
N GLY A 28 -19.49 3.18 8.65
CA GLY A 28 -19.36 1.93 7.92
C GLY A 28 -20.50 1.70 6.90
N PRO A 29 -20.37 0.64 6.07
CA PRO A 29 -21.26 0.37 4.94
C PRO A 29 -22.65 -0.17 5.34
N SER A 30 -22.82 -0.64 6.59
CA SER A 30 -24.06 -1.24 7.10
C SER A 30 -24.90 -0.31 7.99
N GLY A 31 -24.37 0.86 8.35
CA GLY A 31 -25.12 1.86 9.11
C GLY A 31 -26.06 2.69 8.23
N ASP A 32 -26.63 3.76 8.81
CA ASP A 32 -27.51 4.70 8.10
C ASP A 32 -26.86 5.38 6.87
N TRP A 33 -25.56 5.21 6.68
CA TRP A 33 -24.76 5.80 5.59
C TRP A 33 -25.42 5.67 4.22
N ASN A 34 -25.98 4.50 3.91
CA ASN A 34 -26.61 4.23 2.61
C ASN A 34 -27.90 5.03 2.39
N PHE A 35 -28.58 5.41 3.48
CA PHE A 35 -29.82 6.19 3.43
C PHE A 35 -29.58 7.70 3.48
N LEU A 36 -28.35 8.14 3.80
CA LEU A 36 -28.00 9.56 3.78
C LEU A 36 -27.91 10.11 2.36
N THR A 37 -28.45 11.31 2.20
CA THR A 37 -28.28 12.15 1.00
C THR A 37 -26.82 12.60 0.85
N CYS A 38 -26.44 13.03 -0.36
CA CYS A 38 -25.10 13.57 -0.64
C CYS A 38 -24.74 14.74 0.30
N ALA A 39 -25.68 15.65 0.52
CA ALA A 39 -25.51 16.80 1.41
C ALA A 39 -25.29 16.38 2.88
N GLU A 40 -25.97 15.34 3.35
CA GLU A 40 -25.79 14.81 4.70
C GLU A 40 -24.44 14.11 4.86
N ARG A 41 -24.01 13.31 3.88
CA ARG A 41 -22.68 12.71 3.86
C ARG A 41 -21.58 13.78 3.87
N ARG A 42 -21.77 14.86 3.12
CA ARG A 42 -20.86 16.02 3.11
C ARG A 42 -20.76 16.69 4.49
N LYS A 43 -21.88 16.86 5.19
CA LYS A 43 -21.89 17.44 6.55
C LYS A 43 -21.16 16.58 7.59
N ARG A 44 -21.13 15.26 7.38
CA ARG A 44 -20.41 14.31 8.25
C ARG A 44 -18.92 14.25 7.96
N ALA A 45 -18.50 14.60 6.74
CA ALA A 45 -17.10 14.62 6.36
C ALA A 45 -16.29 15.58 7.24
N LYS A 46 -15.05 15.19 7.58
CA LYS A 46 -14.11 16.06 8.30
C LYS A 46 -13.73 17.27 7.48
N ASN A 47 -13.74 17.13 6.16
CA ASN A 47 -13.62 18.24 5.24
C ASN A 47 -14.24 17.88 3.88
N SER A 48 -14.61 18.90 3.11
CA SER A 48 -15.16 18.73 1.77
C SER A 48 -14.70 19.86 0.87
N TRP A 49 -14.24 19.52 -0.33
CA TRP A 49 -13.83 20.51 -1.33
C TRP A 49 -14.59 20.28 -2.62
N LEU A 50 -15.19 21.33 -3.17
CA LEU A 50 -15.73 21.30 -4.52
C LEU A 50 -14.57 21.15 -5.50
N ILE A 51 -14.75 20.29 -6.50
CA ILE A 51 -13.76 20.06 -7.55
C ILE A 51 -14.22 20.80 -8.82
N PRO A 52 -13.58 21.93 -9.16
CA PRO A 52 -14.00 22.75 -10.31
C PRO A 52 -13.57 22.17 -11.67
N GLY A 53 -13.30 20.86 -11.76
CA GLY A 53 -12.64 20.23 -12.91
C GLY A 53 -11.10 20.36 -12.90
N GLY A 54 -10.41 19.45 -13.59
CA GLY A 54 -8.95 19.50 -13.75
C GLY A 54 -8.14 19.03 -12.54
N HIS A 55 -7.15 19.82 -12.11
CA HIS A 55 -6.21 19.46 -11.06
C HIS A 55 -6.51 20.17 -9.74
N LEU A 56 -6.80 19.41 -8.68
CA LEU A 56 -7.02 19.93 -7.33
C LEU A 56 -5.91 19.48 -6.38
N ARG A 57 -5.18 20.44 -5.82
CA ARG A 57 -4.15 20.19 -4.79
C ARG A 57 -4.65 20.67 -3.44
N ILE A 58 -4.86 19.73 -2.52
CA ILE A 58 -5.32 20.02 -1.16
C ILE A 58 -4.21 19.72 -0.17
N ARG A 59 -3.92 20.70 0.68
CA ARG A 59 -3.11 20.52 1.89
C ARG A 59 -4.02 20.65 3.09
N THR A 60 -4.04 19.62 3.91
CA THR A 60 -4.82 19.60 5.15
C THR A 60 -4.00 18.96 6.24
N LEU A 61 -4.17 19.44 7.46
CA LEU A 61 -3.57 18.85 8.64
C LEU A 61 -4.49 17.74 9.13
N VAL A 62 -3.98 16.52 9.08
CA VAL A 62 -4.64 15.36 9.65
C VAL A 62 -4.30 15.33 11.14
N ARG A 63 -5.31 15.46 12.00
CA ARG A 63 -5.13 15.43 13.46
C ARG A 63 -5.59 14.08 14.00
N GLU A 64 -4.65 13.38 14.63
CA GLU A 64 -4.94 12.21 15.45
C GLU A 64 -5.13 12.66 16.90
N LYS A 65 -6.15 12.13 17.60
CA LYS A 65 -6.40 12.44 19.02
C LYS A 65 -5.74 11.42 19.93
N ILE A 66 -6.40 10.28 20.13
CA ILE A 66 -6.04 9.27 21.15
C ILE A 66 -5.47 8.00 20.51
N ARG A 67 -5.81 7.71 19.24
CA ARG A 67 -5.35 6.54 18.49
C ARG A 67 -5.07 6.89 17.03
N PRO A 68 -4.20 6.13 16.34
CA PRO A 68 -4.10 6.17 14.89
C PRO A 68 -5.47 5.92 14.26
N ARG A 69 -5.79 6.70 13.21
CA ARG A 69 -7.08 6.63 12.51
C ARG A 69 -6.89 6.24 11.07
N TRP A 70 -7.86 5.51 10.55
CA TRP A 70 -7.98 5.29 9.12
C TRP A 70 -8.69 6.47 8.50
N TRP A 71 -8.05 7.06 7.49
CA TRP A 71 -8.59 8.17 6.73
C TRP A 71 -8.99 7.68 5.35
N PHE A 72 -10.15 8.14 4.90
CA PHE A 72 -10.72 7.76 3.62
C PHE A 72 -10.95 9.01 2.79
N VAL A 73 -10.72 8.88 1.49
CA VAL A 73 -11.04 9.92 0.51
C VAL A 73 -12.13 9.37 -0.39
N ALA A 74 -13.21 10.12 -0.53
CA ALA A 74 -14.33 9.74 -1.38
C ALA A 74 -14.67 10.87 -2.35
N LEU A 75 -15.10 10.51 -3.56
CA LEU A 75 -15.73 11.44 -4.48
C LEU A 75 -17.25 11.34 -4.30
N ALA A 76 -17.90 12.50 -4.17
CA ALA A 76 -19.34 12.59 -4.01
C ALA A 76 -19.93 13.54 -5.06
N GLU A 77 -20.92 13.08 -5.79
CA GLU A 77 -21.62 13.82 -6.83
C GLU A 77 -22.99 14.20 -6.29
N CYS A 78 -23.23 15.49 -6.13
CA CYS A 78 -24.44 15.99 -5.46
C CYS A 78 -25.47 16.63 -6.40
N SER A 79 -25.22 16.69 -7.72
CA SER A 79 -26.18 17.17 -8.74
C SER A 79 -27.25 16.14 -9.11
N GLY A 80 -27.08 14.87 -8.74
CA GLY A 80 -28.09 13.82 -8.92
C GLY A 80 -28.04 13.14 -10.29
N GLN A 81 -27.06 13.47 -11.12
CA GLN A 81 -26.85 12.88 -12.45
C GLN A 81 -26.02 11.58 -12.40
N GLY A 82 -25.34 11.34 -11.27
CA GLY A 82 -24.41 10.26 -11.04
C GLY A 82 -23.04 10.53 -11.67
N LEU A 83 -21.99 9.96 -11.08
CA LEU A 83 -20.63 10.04 -11.64
C LEU A 83 -20.56 9.24 -12.94
N ARG A 84 -20.41 9.93 -14.08
CA ARG A 84 -20.22 9.31 -15.40
C ARG A 84 -18.83 9.62 -15.92
N ASN A 85 -18.12 8.59 -16.40
CA ASN A 85 -16.81 8.72 -17.08
C ASN A 85 -15.73 9.49 -16.30
N VAL A 86 -15.68 9.32 -14.98
CA VAL A 86 -14.69 10.01 -14.14
C VAL A 86 -13.43 9.16 -13.97
N GLN A 87 -12.37 9.53 -14.69
CA GLN A 87 -11.03 9.01 -14.42
C GLN A 87 -10.36 9.89 -13.37
N TYR A 88 -9.93 9.32 -12.26
CA TYR A 88 -9.29 10.13 -11.23
C TYR A 88 -8.04 9.47 -10.67
N GLU A 89 -7.10 10.31 -10.28
CA GLU A 89 -5.88 9.88 -9.59
C GLU A 89 -5.79 10.66 -8.29
N VAL A 90 -5.75 9.95 -7.16
CA VAL A 90 -5.59 10.54 -5.82
C VAL A 90 -4.25 10.12 -5.24
N HIS A 91 -3.39 11.09 -4.92
CA HIS A 91 -2.17 10.87 -4.13
C HIS A 91 -2.33 11.43 -2.72
N ALA A 92 -2.06 10.62 -1.71
CA ALA A 92 -2.16 10.99 -0.30
C ALA A 92 -0.76 11.17 0.30
N GLN A 93 -0.13 12.31 0.01
CA GLN A 93 1.26 12.55 0.40
C GLN A 93 1.40 13.13 1.81
N ASN A 94 2.28 12.52 2.62
CA ASN A 94 2.82 13.09 3.85
C ASN A 94 4.10 13.88 3.56
N ILE A 95 3.98 15.21 3.53
CA ILE A 95 5.07 16.13 3.20
C ILE A 95 6.27 16.04 4.17
N LEU A 96 6.09 15.47 5.37
CA LEU A 96 7.16 15.35 6.36
C LEU A 96 8.07 14.14 6.10
N TYR A 97 7.65 13.20 5.24
CA TYR A 97 8.39 11.95 5.01
C TYR A 97 9.34 11.99 3.80
N GLY A 98 9.38 13.10 3.07
CA GLY A 98 10.31 13.29 1.94
C GLY A 98 10.11 12.26 0.84
N TRP A 99 11.13 11.42 0.59
CA TRP A 99 11.06 10.34 -0.41
C TRP A 99 9.99 9.30 -0.11
N ALA A 100 9.62 9.13 1.16
CA ALA A 100 8.58 8.19 1.59
C ALA A 100 7.22 8.89 1.74
N SER A 101 6.98 9.99 1.02
CA SER A 101 5.78 10.80 1.19
C SER A 101 4.48 10.08 0.79
N GLU A 102 4.52 9.13 -0.14
CA GLU A 102 3.34 8.34 -0.52
C GLU A 102 2.98 7.26 0.51
N PHE A 103 3.87 6.95 1.47
CA PHE A 103 3.59 5.96 2.49
C PHE A 103 2.72 6.51 3.61
N SER A 104 1.74 5.70 3.99
CA SER A 104 1.03 5.85 5.24
C SER A 104 1.96 5.67 6.44
N THR A 105 1.56 6.21 7.59
CA THR A 105 2.38 6.16 8.81
C THR A 105 2.71 4.75 9.28
N ASP A 106 1.81 3.78 9.08
CA ASP A 106 2.01 2.37 9.40
C ASP A 106 2.98 1.66 8.44
N ARG A 107 3.09 2.13 7.18
CA ARG A 107 3.94 1.51 6.15
C ARG A 107 5.27 2.22 5.91
N ARG A 108 5.54 3.33 6.58
CA ARG A 108 6.75 4.16 6.37
C ARG A 108 8.05 3.34 6.42
N TYR A 109 8.13 2.35 7.31
CA TYR A 109 9.33 1.53 7.48
C TYR A 109 9.31 0.21 6.72
N ALA A 110 8.27 -0.06 5.92
CA ALA A 110 8.14 -1.31 5.18
C ALA A 110 9.35 -1.56 4.26
N LEU A 111 9.79 -0.53 3.50
CA LEU A 111 10.97 -0.67 2.64
C LEU A 111 12.21 -1.08 3.43
N HIS A 112 12.46 -0.44 4.58
CA HIS A 112 13.62 -0.76 5.43
C HIS A 112 13.55 -2.19 5.96
N ALA A 113 12.34 -2.64 6.36
CA ALA A 113 12.12 -4.00 6.83
C ALA A 113 12.41 -5.03 5.73
N PHE A 114 11.90 -4.82 4.51
CA PHE A 114 12.16 -5.74 3.39
C PHE A 114 13.61 -5.73 2.91
N VAL A 115 14.29 -4.57 2.94
CA VAL A 115 15.74 -4.50 2.69
C VAL A 115 16.51 -5.30 3.74
N ALA A 116 16.14 -5.20 5.02
CA ALA A 116 16.75 -6.01 6.08
C ALA A 116 16.48 -7.52 5.87
N CYS A 117 15.25 -7.90 5.49
CA CYS A 117 14.91 -9.28 5.14
C CYS A 117 15.76 -9.79 3.97
N CYS A 118 15.94 -9.02 2.90
CA CYS A 118 16.82 -9.37 1.78
C CYS A 118 18.25 -9.68 2.25
N VAL A 119 18.81 -8.85 3.14
CA VAL A 119 20.15 -9.07 3.70
C VAL A 119 20.21 -10.37 4.51
N VAL A 120 19.21 -10.62 5.35
CA VAL A 120 19.13 -11.84 6.18
C VAL A 120 19.00 -13.09 5.30
N PHE A 121 18.10 -13.10 4.31
CA PHE A 121 17.93 -14.25 3.43
C PHE A 121 19.12 -14.46 2.49
N ALA A 122 19.80 -13.39 2.06
CA ALA A 122 21.07 -13.51 1.35
C ALA A 122 22.15 -14.17 2.22
N ALA A 123 22.24 -13.79 3.51
CA ALA A 123 23.14 -14.43 4.46
C ALA A 123 22.79 -15.92 4.67
N PHE A 124 21.52 -16.26 4.85
CA PHE A 124 21.08 -17.66 4.94
C PHE A 124 21.37 -18.45 3.67
N MET A 125 21.20 -17.85 2.49
CA MET A 125 21.55 -18.48 1.21
C MET A 125 23.05 -18.78 1.14
N MET A 126 23.91 -17.83 1.55
CA MET A 126 25.36 -18.06 1.63
C MET A 126 25.72 -19.17 2.62
N VAL A 127 25.13 -19.18 3.83
CA VAL A 127 25.41 -20.23 4.83
C VAL A 127 24.94 -21.59 4.33
N GLN A 128 23.72 -21.68 3.78
CA GLN A 128 23.15 -22.93 3.29
C GLN A 128 23.92 -23.50 2.10
N THR A 129 24.35 -22.64 1.16
CA THR A 129 25.18 -23.08 0.03
C THR A 129 26.55 -23.57 0.49
N ARG A 130 27.19 -22.87 1.43
CA ARG A 130 28.47 -23.33 2.02
C ARG A 130 28.31 -24.65 2.76
N ALA A 131 27.25 -24.81 3.55
CA ALA A 131 26.94 -26.07 4.23
C ALA A 131 26.73 -27.21 3.24
N ASN A 132 25.98 -26.98 2.15
CA ASN A 132 25.76 -27.98 1.10
C ASN A 132 27.06 -28.38 0.40
N VAL A 133 27.98 -27.44 0.12
CA VAL A 133 29.29 -27.74 -0.47
C VAL A 133 30.15 -28.60 0.47
N ILE A 134 30.17 -28.27 1.77
CA ILE A 134 30.91 -29.06 2.78
C ILE A 134 30.31 -30.45 2.96
N LEU A 135 28.98 -30.57 2.90
CA LEU A 135 28.31 -31.87 2.98
C LEU A 135 28.58 -32.72 1.73
N ALA A 136 28.58 -32.10 0.54
CA ALA A 136 28.91 -32.78 -0.71
C ALA A 136 30.37 -33.24 -0.77
N SER A 137 31.33 -32.47 -0.23
CA SER A 137 32.72 -32.91 -0.17
C SER A 137 32.97 -34.04 0.83
N ARG A 138 32.11 -34.18 1.85
CA ARG A 138 32.15 -35.27 2.85
C ARG A 138 31.31 -36.49 2.48
N GLN A 139 30.58 -36.47 1.36
CA GLN A 139 29.75 -37.59 0.89
C GLN A 139 30.56 -38.82 0.45
N HIS A 140 31.89 -38.74 0.42
CA HIS A 140 32.75 -39.89 0.13
C HIS A 140 32.74 -40.95 1.26
N ASP A 141 32.23 -40.61 2.46
CA ASP A 141 32.00 -41.54 3.58
C ASP A 141 30.52 -41.99 3.64
N ASP A 142 30.28 -43.25 3.26
CA ASP A 142 28.97 -43.91 3.08
C ASP A 142 28.09 -43.94 4.36
N SER A 143 27.21 -42.96 4.54
CA SER A 143 26.15 -43.01 5.57
C SER A 143 24.76 -42.79 4.98
N ALA A 144 23.81 -43.71 5.28
CA ALA A 144 22.40 -43.59 4.91
C ALA A 144 21.74 -42.28 5.43
N ARG A 145 22.26 -41.72 6.53
CA ARG A 145 21.83 -40.43 7.10
C ARG A 145 22.19 -39.23 6.21
N SER A 146 23.29 -39.33 5.45
CA SER A 146 23.71 -38.32 4.46
C SER A 146 22.73 -38.23 3.28
N LYS A 147 22.20 -39.38 2.83
CA LYS A 147 21.22 -39.45 1.74
C LYS A 147 19.84 -38.86 2.13
N ALA A 148 19.43 -39.01 3.39
CA ALA A 148 18.17 -38.46 3.91
C ALA A 148 18.22 -36.95 4.24
N ALA A 149 19.40 -36.40 4.56
CA ALA A 149 19.59 -34.97 4.80
C ALA A 149 19.52 -34.14 3.50
N HIS A 150 19.89 -34.74 2.37
CA HIS A 150 19.97 -34.11 1.05
C HIS A 150 18.63 -33.51 0.54
N PRO A 151 17.45 -34.18 0.61
CA PRO A 151 16.19 -33.59 0.17
C PRO A 151 15.74 -32.40 1.03
N PHE A 152 15.87 -32.46 2.36
CA PHE A 152 15.51 -31.36 3.24
C PHE A 152 16.41 -30.12 3.03
N ALA A 153 17.71 -30.33 2.83
CA ALA A 153 18.64 -29.25 2.49
C ALA A 153 18.30 -28.57 1.15
N ARG A 154 17.82 -29.34 0.16
CA ARG A 154 17.34 -28.80 -1.13
C ARG A 154 16.04 -28.02 -0.99
N ILE A 155 15.08 -28.53 -0.22
CA ILE A 155 13.80 -27.84 0.05
C ILE A 155 14.07 -26.51 0.78
N LEU A 156 14.92 -26.53 1.81
CA LEU A 156 15.32 -25.33 2.54
C LEU A 156 16.00 -24.31 1.62
N LEU A 157 16.95 -24.75 0.78
CA LEU A 157 17.62 -23.86 -0.17
C LEU A 157 16.63 -23.26 -1.18
N SER A 158 15.70 -24.07 -1.72
CA SER A 158 14.67 -23.55 -2.62
C SER A 158 13.74 -22.56 -1.92
N GLY A 159 13.37 -22.81 -0.66
CA GLY A 159 12.54 -21.91 0.14
C GLY A 159 13.23 -20.56 0.37
N ILE A 160 14.51 -20.59 0.79
CA ILE A 160 15.32 -19.37 0.95
C ILE A 160 15.45 -18.61 -0.37
N CYS A 161 15.63 -19.32 -1.48
CA CYS A 161 15.73 -18.70 -2.81
C CYS A 161 14.42 -17.99 -3.20
N VAL A 162 13.29 -18.68 -3.09
CA VAL A 162 11.97 -18.12 -3.38
C VAL A 162 11.69 -16.90 -2.50
N GLU A 163 12.00 -16.98 -1.21
CA GLU A 163 11.78 -15.88 -0.27
C GLU A 163 12.67 -14.67 -0.57
N LEU A 164 13.94 -14.90 -0.93
CA LEU A 164 14.85 -13.83 -1.34
C LEU A 164 14.34 -13.13 -2.61
N VAL A 165 13.86 -13.90 -3.59
CA VAL A 165 13.25 -13.36 -4.81
C VAL A 165 11.97 -12.57 -4.49
N ALA A 166 11.10 -13.09 -3.61
CA ALA A 166 9.89 -12.41 -3.18
C ALA A 166 10.21 -11.08 -2.48
N CYS A 167 11.14 -11.08 -1.53
CA CYS A 167 11.59 -9.87 -0.84
C CYS A 167 12.18 -8.84 -1.84
N PHE A 168 12.95 -9.29 -2.84
CA PHE A 168 13.48 -8.40 -3.87
C PHE A 168 12.38 -7.72 -4.69
N PHE A 169 11.37 -8.49 -5.12
CA PHE A 169 10.22 -7.92 -5.84
C PHE A 169 9.41 -6.97 -4.96
N GLU A 170 9.26 -7.25 -3.66
CA GLU A 170 8.59 -6.33 -2.74
C GLU A 170 9.38 -5.02 -2.54
N VAL A 171 10.71 -5.10 -2.42
CA VAL A 171 11.54 -3.89 -2.39
C VAL A 171 11.34 -3.07 -3.66
N LEU A 172 11.34 -3.70 -4.83
CA LEU A 172 11.10 -3.01 -6.10
C LEU A 172 9.72 -2.37 -6.14
N HIS A 173 8.68 -3.09 -5.73
CA HIS A 173 7.31 -2.60 -5.66
C HIS A 173 7.20 -1.39 -4.74
N LEU A 174 7.76 -1.46 -3.52
CA LEU A 174 7.74 -0.37 -2.56
C LEU A 174 8.54 0.85 -3.05
N MET A 175 9.65 0.64 -3.77
CA MET A 175 10.42 1.72 -4.40
C MET A 175 9.61 2.43 -5.50
N LEU A 176 8.90 1.67 -6.33
CA LEU A 176 8.00 2.23 -7.34
C LEU A 176 6.88 3.02 -6.68
N PHE A 177 6.21 2.43 -5.68
CA PHE A 177 5.16 3.09 -4.91
C PHE A 177 5.65 4.39 -4.24
N ALA A 178 6.87 4.41 -3.70
CA ALA A 178 7.46 5.63 -3.13
C ALA A 178 7.58 6.76 -4.15
N SER A 179 7.80 6.43 -5.43
CA SER A 179 8.01 7.39 -6.51
C SER A 179 6.72 7.92 -7.13
N ASN A 180 5.67 7.08 -7.21
CA ASN A 180 4.48 7.38 -8.01
C ASN A 180 3.15 7.14 -7.27
N GLY A 181 3.16 6.59 -6.06
CA GLY A 181 1.94 6.28 -5.28
C GLY A 181 0.99 5.26 -5.91
N ARG A 182 1.40 4.59 -7.00
CA ARG A 182 0.54 3.64 -7.72
C ARG A 182 0.74 2.23 -7.18
N LEU A 183 -0.37 1.60 -6.78
CA LEU A 183 -0.39 0.22 -6.28
C LEU A 183 -0.38 -0.83 -7.41
N GLU A 184 -0.80 -0.46 -8.62
CA GLU A 184 -0.87 -1.37 -9.77
C GLU A 184 0.29 -1.13 -10.74
N LEU A 185 1.02 -2.21 -11.04
CA LEU A 185 1.92 -2.29 -12.19
C LEU A 185 1.05 -2.40 -13.45
N SER A 186 0.68 -1.28 -14.05
CA SER A 186 0.16 -1.28 -15.42
C SER A 186 1.32 -1.62 -16.37
N LEU A 187 1.51 -2.91 -16.64
CA LEU A 187 2.34 -3.43 -17.74
C LEU A 187 1.63 -3.24 -19.08
#